data_AF-A0A538NP86-F1
#
_entry.id   AF-A0A538NP86-F1
#
_cell.length_a   1.000
_cell.length_b   1.000
_cell.length_c   1.000
_cell.angle_alpha   90.00
_cell.angle_beta   90.00
_cell.angle_gamma   90.00
#
_symmetry.space_group_name_H-M   'P 1'
#
loop_
_entity.id
_entity.type
_entity.pdbx_description
1 polymer ?
#
loop_
_entity_poly.entity_id
_entity_poly.type
_entity_poly.pdbx_seq_one_letter_code
_entity_poly.pdbx_strand_id
1 'polypeptide(L)'
;MKESAAKMGWAGLDRRLNSPTGFRTLIWIFIITAIVFSAIPLLHYFRGGSIKDYKLWYDTGTHVLAGHEIFFFRSGKYDFMYPPPCALFLAGASLLGQAGLILLLVAINSVAWFYSARLAAILAVGQRHITNAWLYLIPSLLVIAYIWSSYHLGQANLVLLALMLGAFLVLRGKREIFAGALVAFAAAIKAFPIIAIVYLIYRRHWSAVASLVVVLAFLLIVLPAPFRGLEQTWHDLEKWSAGMLKYNVVGVGQRPMRSYTWKNQSLVGVANRLLRDVDADAASAPHTPVYANFADFKFATVNVIIMSIAVALGVLFIVVIPERAMRTAESDAIEFALLILMMLMLTPLSFGYFFSW
;
A
#
# COMPACT_ATOMS: atom_id res chain seq x y z
N MET A 1 -22.41 -1.87 -42.46
CA MET A 1 -22.61 -3.26 -42.01
C MET A 1 -21.68 -3.71 -40.89
N LYS A 2 -20.34 -3.63 -41.03
CA LYS A 2 -19.38 -4.04 -39.96
C LYS A 2 -19.58 -3.30 -38.62
N GLU A 3 -19.86 -2.00 -38.67
CA GLU A 3 -20.07 -1.16 -37.48
C GLU A 3 -21.34 -1.52 -36.70
N SER A 4 -22.39 -1.95 -37.40
CA SER A 4 -23.64 -2.43 -36.80
C SER A 4 -23.47 -3.79 -36.13
N ALA A 5 -22.68 -4.69 -36.71
CA ALA A 5 -22.39 -6.00 -36.14
C ALA A 5 -21.52 -5.89 -34.87
N ALA A 6 -20.52 -5.00 -34.87
CA ALA A 6 -19.70 -4.72 -33.69
C ALA A 6 -20.53 -4.14 -32.54
N LYS A 7 -21.40 -3.15 -32.79
CA LYS A 7 -22.31 -2.59 -31.77
C LYS A 7 -23.27 -3.64 -31.20
N MET A 8 -23.77 -4.55 -32.04
CA MET A 8 -24.61 -5.69 -31.60
C MET A 8 -23.84 -6.67 -30.71
N GLY A 9 -22.56 -6.93 -31.03
CA GLY A 9 -21.68 -7.78 -30.24
C GLY A 9 -21.39 -7.19 -28.86
N TRP A 10 -21.08 -5.89 -28.77
CA TRP A 10 -20.82 -5.19 -27.51
C TRP A 10 -22.04 -5.17 -26.58
N ALA A 11 -23.22 -4.82 -27.09
CA ALA A 11 -24.45 -4.82 -26.30
C ALA A 11 -24.82 -6.23 -25.79
N GLY A 12 -24.56 -7.26 -26.59
CA GLY A 12 -24.73 -8.65 -26.19
C GLY A 12 -23.76 -9.08 -25.08
N LEU A 13 -22.49 -8.70 -25.18
CA LEU A 13 -21.47 -8.97 -24.17
C LEU A 13 -21.79 -8.25 -22.85
N ASP A 14 -22.12 -6.97 -22.90
CA ASP A 14 -22.50 -6.16 -21.74
C ASP A 14 -23.67 -6.78 -20.98
N ARG A 15 -24.75 -7.15 -21.70
CA ARG A 15 -25.91 -7.81 -21.10
C ARG A 15 -25.56 -9.15 -20.46
N ARG A 16 -24.67 -9.93 -21.07
CA ARG A 16 -24.22 -11.23 -20.52
C ARG A 16 -23.41 -11.05 -19.24
N LEU A 17 -22.45 -10.13 -19.24
CA LEU A 17 -21.60 -9.87 -18.08
C LEU A 17 -22.38 -9.30 -16.89
N ASN A 18 -23.32 -8.39 -17.15
CA ASN A 18 -24.17 -7.78 -16.12
C ASN A 18 -25.34 -8.68 -15.66
N SER A 19 -25.47 -9.90 -16.19
CA SER A 19 -26.46 -10.88 -15.74
C SER A 19 -26.03 -11.57 -14.44
N PRO A 20 -26.95 -12.16 -13.65
CA PRO A 20 -26.59 -12.96 -12.47
C PRO A 20 -25.61 -14.09 -12.77
N THR A 21 -25.76 -14.74 -13.93
CA THR A 21 -24.82 -15.78 -14.40
C THR A 21 -23.46 -15.17 -14.73
N GLY A 22 -23.41 -14.00 -15.38
CA GLY A 22 -22.18 -13.27 -15.67
C GLY A 22 -21.39 -12.93 -14.40
N PHE A 23 -22.05 -12.41 -13.36
CA PHE A 23 -21.43 -12.18 -12.06
C PHE A 23 -20.90 -13.46 -11.42
N ARG A 24 -21.67 -14.56 -11.44
CA ARG A 24 -21.18 -15.86 -10.94
C ARG A 24 -19.93 -16.32 -11.68
N THR A 25 -19.91 -16.19 -13.01
CA THR A 25 -18.73 -16.50 -13.82
C THR A 25 -17.53 -15.64 -13.43
N LEU A 26 -17.71 -14.32 -13.24
CA LEU A 26 -16.63 -13.43 -12.80
C LEU A 26 -16.10 -13.78 -11.41
N ILE A 27 -16.96 -14.16 -10.47
CA ILE A 27 -16.54 -14.64 -9.15
C ILE A 27 -15.72 -15.92 -9.28
N TRP A 28 -16.12 -16.88 -10.13
CA TRP A 28 -15.32 -18.08 -10.37
C TRP A 28 -13.96 -17.77 -11.01
N ILE A 29 -13.91 -16.88 -11.99
CA ILE A 29 -12.65 -16.42 -12.60
C ILE A 29 -11.75 -15.79 -11.53
N PHE A 30 -12.31 -14.93 -10.68
CA PHE A 30 -11.59 -14.34 -9.56
C PHE A 30 -11.04 -15.41 -8.61
N ILE A 31 -11.88 -16.36 -8.16
CA ILE A 31 -11.48 -17.43 -7.24
C ILE A 31 -10.34 -18.26 -7.84
N ILE A 32 -10.48 -18.69 -9.10
CA ILE A 32 -9.44 -19.47 -9.79
C ILE A 32 -8.14 -18.66 -9.88
N THR A 33 -8.22 -17.40 -10.26
CA THR A 33 -7.05 -16.52 -10.37
C THR A 33 -6.36 -16.33 -9.01
N ALA A 34 -7.13 -16.08 -7.96
CA ALA A 34 -6.64 -15.94 -6.60
C ALA A 34 -5.99 -17.24 -6.08
N ILE A 35 -6.56 -18.40 -6.42
CA ILE A 35 -5.95 -19.72 -6.10
C ILE A 35 -4.62 -19.88 -6.83
N VAL A 36 -4.56 -19.59 -8.13
CA VAL A 36 -3.31 -19.68 -8.92
C VAL A 36 -2.25 -18.74 -8.32
N PHE A 37 -2.62 -17.50 -8.01
CA PHE A 37 -1.69 -16.53 -7.42
C PHE A 37 -1.20 -16.97 -6.03
N SER A 38 -2.08 -17.58 -5.23
CA SER A 38 -1.76 -18.09 -3.89
C SER A 38 -0.89 -19.37 -3.94
N ALA A 39 -1.09 -20.21 -4.95
CA ALA A 39 -0.38 -21.48 -5.08
C ALA A 39 1.11 -21.27 -5.43
N ILE A 40 1.45 -20.25 -6.21
CA ILE A 40 2.82 -20.07 -6.71
C ILE A 40 3.85 -19.84 -5.58
N PRO A 41 3.64 -18.93 -4.59
CA PRO A 41 4.56 -18.81 -3.45
C PRO A 41 4.73 -20.10 -2.66
N LEU A 42 3.66 -20.88 -2.49
CA LEU A 42 3.71 -22.18 -1.82
C LEU A 42 4.49 -23.22 -2.64
N LEU A 43 4.29 -23.26 -3.96
CA LEU A 43 5.06 -24.12 -4.84
C LEU A 43 6.55 -23.79 -4.82
N HIS A 44 6.91 -22.50 -4.78
CA HIS A 44 8.30 -22.09 -4.61
C HIS A 44 8.86 -22.57 -3.27
N TYR A 45 8.10 -22.44 -2.18
CA TYR A 45 8.50 -22.95 -0.87
C TYR A 45 8.76 -24.47 -0.90
N PHE A 46 7.80 -25.27 -1.37
CA PHE A 46 7.92 -26.73 -1.38
C PHE A 46 9.00 -27.26 -2.34
N ARG A 47 9.36 -26.48 -3.37
CA ARG A 47 10.45 -26.82 -4.30
C ARG A 47 11.82 -26.30 -3.85
N GLY A 48 11.92 -25.69 -2.67
CA GLY A 48 13.18 -25.10 -2.18
C GLY A 48 13.63 -23.85 -2.96
N GLY A 49 12.72 -23.21 -3.69
CA GLY A 49 12.97 -21.98 -4.43
C GLY A 49 12.92 -20.73 -3.56
N SER A 50 13.19 -19.57 -4.16
CA SER A 50 13.09 -18.28 -3.45
C SER A 50 11.64 -17.93 -3.16
N ILE A 51 11.36 -17.73 -1.87
CA ILE A 51 10.06 -17.25 -1.34
C ILE A 51 10.05 -15.74 -1.07
N LYS A 52 10.97 -14.98 -1.71
CA LYS A 52 11.03 -13.51 -1.62
C LYS A 52 10.94 -13.02 -0.16
N ASP A 53 10.04 -12.09 0.13
CA ASP A 53 9.96 -11.46 1.47
C ASP A 53 9.27 -12.37 2.50
N TYR A 54 8.59 -13.46 2.09
CA TYR A 54 7.96 -14.40 3.04
C TYR A 54 8.95 -15.00 4.03
N LYS A 55 10.21 -15.21 3.60
CA LYS A 55 11.27 -15.66 4.52
C LYS A 55 11.50 -14.63 5.62
N LEU A 56 11.69 -13.37 5.24
CA LEU A 56 11.89 -12.27 6.18
C LEU A 56 10.70 -12.13 7.14
N TRP A 57 9.46 -12.29 6.64
CA TRP A 57 8.26 -12.22 7.48
C TRP A 57 8.22 -13.31 8.55
N TYR A 58 8.51 -14.54 8.16
CA TYR A 58 8.57 -15.67 9.07
C TYR A 58 9.72 -15.55 10.08
N ASP A 59 10.91 -15.20 9.61
CA ASP A 59 12.08 -15.01 10.48
C ASP A 59 11.81 -13.88 11.49
N THR A 60 11.23 -12.75 11.06
CA THR A 60 10.86 -11.64 11.96
C THR A 60 9.86 -12.08 13.03
N GLY A 61 8.83 -12.84 12.65
CA GLY A 61 7.84 -13.34 13.60
C GLY A 61 8.44 -14.33 14.60
N THR A 62 9.33 -15.22 14.17
CA THR A 62 10.03 -16.14 15.08
C THR A 62 11.00 -15.41 16.02
N HIS A 63 11.66 -14.33 15.58
CA HIS A 63 12.44 -13.46 16.46
C HIS A 63 11.58 -12.81 17.55
N VAL A 64 10.38 -12.34 17.21
CA VAL A 64 9.44 -11.80 18.21
C VAL A 64 9.05 -12.87 19.23
N LEU A 65 8.67 -14.06 18.77
CA LEU A 65 8.26 -15.18 19.64
C LEU A 65 9.38 -15.64 20.58
N ALA A 66 10.63 -15.56 20.13
CA ALA A 66 11.81 -15.90 20.92
C ALA A 66 12.26 -14.77 21.86
N GLY A 67 11.59 -13.62 21.88
CA GLY A 67 12.01 -12.45 22.66
C GLY A 67 13.30 -11.80 22.15
N HIS A 68 13.70 -12.08 20.91
CA HIS A 68 14.92 -11.54 20.31
C HIS A 68 14.73 -10.10 19.79
N GLU A 69 15.86 -9.47 19.49
CA GLU A 69 15.91 -8.24 18.70
C GLU A 69 15.27 -8.45 17.31
N ILE A 70 14.57 -7.43 16.79
CA ILE A 70 13.91 -7.50 15.46
C ILE A 70 14.53 -6.55 14.45
N PHE A 71 15.19 -5.48 14.90
CA PHE A 71 15.84 -4.49 14.05
C PHE A 71 17.36 -4.74 14.02
N PHE A 72 17.80 -5.65 13.14
CA PHE A 72 19.21 -5.91 12.88
C PHE A 72 19.76 -4.98 11.82
N PHE A 73 20.73 -4.12 12.18
CA PHE A 73 21.37 -3.22 11.23
C PHE A 73 22.48 -3.94 10.46
N ARG A 74 22.30 -4.12 9.15
CA ARG A 74 23.25 -4.79 8.26
C ARG A 74 23.33 -4.06 6.92
N SER A 75 24.53 -3.89 6.39
CA SER A 75 24.75 -3.28 5.07
C SER A 75 24.05 -1.91 4.90
N GLY A 76 24.10 -1.07 5.95
CA GLY A 76 23.57 0.30 5.92
C GLY A 76 22.05 0.45 6.08
N LYS A 77 21.31 -0.62 6.42
CA LYS A 77 19.86 -0.59 6.67
C LYS A 77 19.45 -1.63 7.73
N TYR A 78 18.23 -1.57 8.25
CA TYR A 78 17.68 -2.71 8.98
C TYR A 78 17.03 -3.70 8.01
N ASP A 79 17.15 -5.00 8.32
CA ASP A 79 16.55 -6.05 7.49
C ASP A 79 15.02 -5.96 7.49
N PHE A 80 14.42 -5.77 8.66
CA PHE A 80 13.01 -5.40 8.84
C PHE A 80 12.88 -3.89 8.99
N MET A 81 12.01 -3.25 8.18
CA MET A 81 11.88 -1.78 8.11
C MET A 81 10.45 -1.27 8.32
N TYR A 82 9.56 -2.15 8.76
CA TYR A 82 8.15 -1.84 8.95
C TYR A 82 7.90 -1.46 10.42
N PRO A 83 6.78 -0.78 10.72
CA PRO A 83 6.48 -0.38 12.09
C PRO A 83 6.47 -1.59 13.04
N PRO A 84 6.90 -1.44 14.30
CA PRO A 84 6.99 -2.55 15.26
C PRO A 84 5.74 -3.44 15.38
N PRO A 85 4.49 -2.92 15.33
CA PRO A 85 3.29 -3.76 15.45
C PRO A 85 3.16 -4.77 14.32
N CYS A 86 3.70 -4.46 13.13
CA CYS A 86 3.74 -5.40 12.01
C CYS A 86 4.54 -6.65 12.37
N ALA A 87 5.67 -6.52 13.09
CA ALA A 87 6.45 -7.66 13.55
C ALA A 87 5.62 -8.55 14.51
N LEU A 88 4.82 -7.94 15.38
CA LEU A 88 3.94 -8.67 16.29
C LEU A 88 2.82 -9.43 15.55
N PHE A 89 2.22 -8.83 14.52
CA PHE A 89 1.24 -9.53 13.67
C PHE A 89 1.87 -10.74 12.96
N LEU A 90 3.11 -10.58 12.47
CA LEU A 90 3.86 -11.66 11.85
C LEU A 90 4.26 -12.75 12.86
N ALA A 91 4.48 -12.41 14.13
CA ALA A 91 4.71 -13.37 15.20
C ALA A 91 3.53 -14.33 15.35
N GLY A 92 2.31 -13.80 15.42
CA GLY A 92 1.09 -14.60 15.47
C GLY A 92 0.93 -15.52 14.25
N ALA A 93 1.20 -15.01 13.04
CA ALA A 93 1.17 -15.81 11.82
C ALA A 93 2.25 -16.91 11.79
N SER A 94 3.42 -16.66 12.39
CA SER A 94 4.57 -17.58 12.37
C SER A 94 4.37 -18.82 13.24
N LEU A 95 3.42 -18.80 14.19
CA LEU A 95 3.03 -19.99 14.96
C LEU A 95 2.53 -21.14 14.07
N LEU A 96 2.07 -20.86 12.84
CA LEU A 96 1.62 -21.85 11.87
C LEU A 96 2.79 -22.53 11.10
N GLY A 97 4.03 -22.18 11.42
CA GLY A 97 5.20 -22.51 10.60
C GLY A 97 5.24 -21.70 9.30
N GLN A 98 6.34 -21.83 8.54
CA GLN A 98 6.59 -20.98 7.38
C GLN A 98 5.56 -21.18 6.26
N ALA A 99 5.19 -22.43 5.95
CA ALA A 99 4.15 -22.73 4.97
C ALA A 99 2.78 -22.18 5.39
N GLY A 100 2.43 -22.33 6.67
CA GLY A 100 1.18 -21.82 7.23
C GLY A 100 1.10 -20.29 7.20
N LEU A 101 2.22 -19.61 7.50
CA LEU A 101 2.33 -18.15 7.35
C LEU A 101 2.14 -17.73 5.88
N ILE A 102 2.79 -18.39 4.93
CA ILE A 102 2.62 -18.08 3.50
C ILE A 102 1.15 -18.22 3.11
N LEU A 103 0.52 -19.35 3.44
CA LEU A 103 -0.89 -19.63 3.16
C LEU A 103 -1.81 -18.56 3.76
N LEU A 104 -1.59 -18.18 5.03
CA LEU A 104 -2.37 -17.15 5.71
C LEU A 104 -2.24 -15.79 5.00
N LEU A 105 -1.02 -15.37 4.66
CA LEU A 105 -0.79 -14.07 4.02
C LEU A 105 -1.37 -14.00 2.60
N VAL A 106 -1.28 -15.07 1.80
CA VAL A 106 -1.92 -15.10 0.47
C VAL A 106 -3.45 -15.16 0.56
N ALA A 107 -4.00 -15.82 1.58
CA ALA A 107 -5.45 -15.80 1.84
C ALA A 107 -5.92 -14.39 2.22
N ILE A 108 -5.20 -13.72 3.12
CA ILE A 108 -5.47 -12.32 3.49
C ILE A 108 -5.40 -11.41 2.25
N ASN A 109 -4.39 -11.55 1.40
CA ASN A 109 -4.29 -10.78 0.16
C ASN A 109 -5.47 -11.05 -0.80
N SER A 110 -5.97 -12.28 -0.87
CA SER A 110 -7.14 -12.63 -1.70
C SER A 110 -8.44 -12.01 -1.19
N VAL A 111 -8.65 -12.06 0.13
CA VAL A 111 -9.77 -11.36 0.77
C VAL A 111 -9.64 -9.86 0.55
N ALA A 112 -8.45 -9.29 0.72
CA ALA A 112 -8.21 -7.87 0.53
C ALA A 112 -8.39 -7.42 -0.94
N TRP A 113 -8.01 -8.24 -1.92
CA TRP A 113 -8.28 -7.97 -3.33
C TRP A 113 -9.78 -7.89 -3.60
N PHE A 114 -10.54 -8.90 -3.14
CA PHE A 114 -11.99 -8.92 -3.27
C PHE A 114 -12.63 -7.66 -2.67
N TYR A 115 -12.26 -7.32 -1.44
CA TYR A 115 -12.79 -6.13 -0.77
C TYR A 115 -12.33 -4.84 -1.43
N SER A 116 -11.10 -4.75 -1.93
CA SER A 116 -10.63 -3.55 -2.65
C SER A 116 -11.48 -3.29 -3.89
N ALA A 117 -11.69 -4.31 -4.73
CA ALA A 117 -12.54 -4.19 -5.92
C ALA A 117 -13.99 -3.81 -5.55
N ARG A 118 -14.53 -4.45 -4.50
CA ARG A 118 -15.90 -4.18 -4.03
C ARG A 118 -16.06 -2.77 -3.46
N LEU A 119 -15.15 -2.35 -2.59
CA LEU A 119 -15.21 -1.05 -1.93
C LEU A 119 -14.96 0.08 -2.93
N ALA A 120 -14.04 -0.10 -3.88
CA ALA A 120 -13.83 0.85 -4.97
C ALA A 120 -15.11 1.06 -5.80
N ALA A 121 -15.78 -0.02 -6.19
CA ALA A 121 -17.04 0.06 -6.94
C ALA A 121 -18.17 0.75 -6.14
N ILE A 122 -18.30 0.43 -4.85
CA ILE A 122 -19.29 1.07 -3.94
C ILE A 122 -18.98 2.57 -3.76
N LEU A 123 -17.71 2.93 -3.65
CA LEU A 123 -17.29 4.31 -3.53
C LEU A 123 -17.61 5.08 -4.80
N ALA A 124 -17.19 4.57 -5.96
CA ALA A 124 -17.37 5.18 -7.28
C ALA A 124 -18.84 5.46 -7.63
N VAL A 125 -19.76 4.53 -7.31
CA VAL A 125 -21.18 4.69 -7.66
C VAL A 125 -21.99 5.34 -6.54
N GLY A 126 -21.50 5.32 -5.30
CA GLY A 126 -22.27 5.80 -4.14
C GLY A 126 -23.37 4.86 -3.65
N GLN A 127 -23.48 3.65 -4.21
CA GLN A 127 -24.52 2.68 -3.87
C GLN A 127 -23.92 1.39 -3.31
N ARG A 128 -24.67 0.68 -2.44
CA ARG A 128 -24.20 -0.58 -1.83
C ARG A 128 -24.32 -1.79 -2.77
N HIS A 129 -25.28 -1.75 -3.68
CA HIS A 129 -25.53 -2.83 -4.64
C HIS A 129 -25.15 -2.34 -6.03
N ILE A 130 -24.06 -2.90 -6.56
CA ILE A 130 -23.53 -2.53 -7.87
C ILE A 130 -23.80 -3.68 -8.84
N THR A 131 -24.56 -3.39 -9.89
CA THR A 131 -24.96 -4.34 -10.94
C THR A 131 -24.09 -4.26 -12.18
N ASN A 132 -23.16 -3.30 -12.25
CA ASN A 132 -22.25 -3.16 -13.38
C ASN A 132 -20.94 -3.94 -13.12
N ALA A 133 -20.77 -5.05 -13.82
CA ALA A 133 -19.62 -5.94 -13.74
C ALA A 133 -18.31 -5.27 -14.18
N TRP A 134 -18.37 -4.28 -15.09
CA TRP A 134 -17.18 -3.60 -15.62
C TRP A 134 -16.43 -2.81 -14.55
N LEU A 135 -17.13 -2.32 -13.52
CA LEU A 135 -16.54 -1.59 -12.40
C LEU A 135 -15.62 -2.46 -11.53
N TYR A 136 -15.75 -3.78 -11.63
CA TYR A 136 -14.86 -4.73 -10.96
C TYR A 136 -13.77 -5.22 -11.91
N LEU A 137 -14.16 -5.54 -13.14
CA LEU A 137 -13.30 -6.19 -14.12
C LEU A 137 -12.21 -5.24 -14.65
N ILE A 138 -12.58 -4.05 -15.13
CA ILE A 138 -11.64 -3.14 -15.81
C ILE A 138 -10.52 -2.70 -14.85
N PRO A 139 -10.81 -2.16 -13.64
CA PRO A 139 -9.75 -1.75 -12.73
C PRO A 139 -8.84 -2.91 -12.35
N SER A 140 -9.42 -4.08 -12.05
CA SER A 140 -8.64 -5.27 -11.68
C SER A 140 -7.71 -5.74 -12.80
N LEU A 141 -8.17 -5.73 -14.05
CA LEU A 141 -7.34 -6.11 -15.20
C LEU A 141 -6.21 -5.11 -15.46
N LEU A 142 -6.47 -3.81 -15.33
CA LEU A 142 -5.46 -2.76 -15.54
C LEU A 142 -4.30 -2.87 -14.55
N VAL A 143 -4.56 -3.33 -13.33
CA VAL A 143 -3.55 -3.43 -12.27
C VAL A 143 -3.17 -4.88 -11.92
N ILE A 144 -3.55 -5.87 -12.74
CA ILE A 144 -3.41 -7.29 -12.41
C ILE A 144 -1.95 -7.70 -12.20
N ALA A 145 -1.01 -7.10 -12.93
CA ALA A 145 0.42 -7.35 -12.75
C ALA A 145 0.92 -6.89 -11.37
N TYR A 146 0.36 -5.81 -10.83
CA TYR A 146 0.71 -5.28 -9.51
C TYR A 146 0.01 -6.03 -8.38
N ILE A 147 -1.23 -6.50 -8.62
CA ILE A 147 -1.91 -7.47 -7.76
C ILE A 147 -1.03 -8.72 -7.65
N TRP A 148 -0.66 -9.32 -8.78
CA TRP A 148 0.24 -10.48 -8.84
C TRP A 148 1.55 -10.23 -8.08
N SER A 149 2.17 -9.06 -8.28
CA SER A 149 3.40 -8.70 -7.59
C SER A 149 3.25 -8.70 -6.07
N SER A 150 2.06 -8.41 -5.52
CA SER A 150 1.82 -8.46 -4.07
C SER A 150 1.83 -9.90 -3.54
N TYR A 151 1.28 -10.87 -4.28
CA TYR A 151 1.37 -12.29 -3.95
C TYR A 151 2.78 -12.81 -4.14
N HIS A 152 3.40 -12.52 -5.28
CA HIS A 152 4.71 -13.06 -5.62
C HIS A 152 5.80 -12.61 -4.63
N LEU A 153 5.75 -11.36 -4.18
CA LEU A 153 6.73 -10.79 -3.27
C LEU A 153 6.36 -10.99 -1.78
N GLY A 154 5.09 -11.26 -1.47
CA GLY A 154 4.59 -11.29 -0.09
C GLY A 154 4.32 -9.90 0.48
N GLN A 155 3.89 -8.94 -0.34
CA GLN A 155 3.61 -7.57 0.09
C GLN A 155 2.13 -7.40 0.49
N ALA A 156 1.88 -6.47 1.42
CA ALA A 156 0.55 -6.20 2.00
C ALA A 156 -0.23 -5.07 1.29
N ASN A 157 0.13 -4.66 0.07
CA ASN A 157 -0.45 -3.44 -0.53
C ASN A 157 -1.96 -3.54 -0.73
N LEU A 158 -2.50 -4.72 -1.08
CA LEU A 158 -3.94 -4.93 -1.22
C LEU A 158 -4.67 -4.82 0.12
N VAL A 159 -4.04 -5.28 1.21
CA VAL A 159 -4.57 -5.12 2.57
C VAL A 159 -4.67 -3.64 2.92
N LEU A 160 -3.60 -2.90 2.68
CA LEU A 160 -3.57 -1.47 2.95
C LEU A 160 -4.61 -0.71 2.10
N LEU A 161 -4.75 -1.04 0.81
CA LEU A 161 -5.77 -0.47 -0.05
C LEU A 161 -7.18 -0.76 0.48
N ALA A 162 -7.48 -2.01 0.84
CA ALA A 162 -8.77 -2.39 1.40
C ALA A 162 -9.09 -1.64 2.71
N LEU A 163 -8.09 -1.46 3.59
CA LEU A 163 -8.24 -0.68 4.82
C LEU A 163 -8.52 0.80 4.51
N MET A 164 -7.82 1.39 3.55
CA MET A 164 -8.02 2.80 3.16
C MET A 164 -9.37 3.03 2.48
N LEU A 165 -9.78 2.19 1.53
CA LEU A 165 -11.11 2.24 0.92
C LEU A 165 -12.21 1.99 1.96
N GLY A 166 -11.97 1.08 2.90
CA GLY A 166 -12.85 0.83 4.03
C GLY A 166 -13.00 2.07 4.92
N ALA A 167 -11.88 2.74 5.23
CA ALA A 167 -11.86 3.97 6.00
C ALA A 167 -12.69 5.07 5.32
N PHE A 168 -12.52 5.25 4.01
CA PHE A 168 -13.31 6.23 3.24
C PHE A 168 -14.79 5.87 3.17
N LEU A 169 -15.13 4.60 3.01
CA LEU A 169 -16.52 4.16 3.00
C LEU A 169 -17.22 4.46 4.34
N VAL A 170 -16.58 4.13 5.47
CA VAL A 170 -17.18 4.39 6.79
C VAL A 170 -17.14 5.88 7.16
N LEU A 171 -16.13 6.63 6.68
CA LEU A 171 -16.08 8.09 6.79
C LEU A 171 -17.26 8.75 6.06
N ARG A 172 -17.55 8.33 4.82
CA ARG A 172 -18.74 8.74 4.07
C ARG A 172 -20.03 8.39 4.81
N GLY A 173 -20.03 7.26 5.51
CA GLY A 173 -21.11 6.84 6.42
C GLY A 173 -21.16 7.56 7.77
N LYS A 174 -20.39 8.64 7.97
CA LYS A 174 -20.27 9.43 9.22
C LYS A 174 -19.78 8.64 10.44
N ARG A 175 -19.13 7.51 10.24
CA ARG A 175 -18.53 6.67 11.29
C ARG A 175 -17.05 6.99 11.44
N GLU A 176 -16.76 8.22 11.86
CA GLU A 176 -15.41 8.78 11.88
C GLU A 176 -14.43 7.99 12.75
N ILE A 177 -14.86 7.49 13.92
CA ILE A 177 -14.02 6.68 14.81
C ILE A 177 -13.50 5.44 14.08
N PHE A 178 -14.38 4.68 13.42
CA PHE A 178 -13.98 3.51 12.65
C PHE A 178 -13.06 3.87 11.48
N ALA A 179 -13.27 5.02 10.83
CA ALA A 179 -12.39 5.49 9.76
C ALA A 179 -10.96 5.72 10.29
N GLY A 180 -10.84 6.43 11.42
CA GLY A 180 -9.55 6.69 12.07
C GLY A 180 -8.84 5.40 12.48
N ALA A 181 -9.57 4.45 13.06
CA ALA A 181 -9.02 3.14 13.43
C ALA A 181 -8.47 2.37 12.22
N LEU A 182 -9.20 2.33 11.09
CA LEU A 182 -8.75 1.64 9.87
C LEU A 182 -7.47 2.28 9.29
N VAL A 183 -7.37 3.61 9.29
CA VAL A 183 -6.14 4.32 8.89
C VAL A 183 -4.99 3.98 9.84
N ALA A 184 -5.23 3.91 11.15
CA ALA A 184 -4.21 3.54 12.13
C ALA A 184 -3.70 2.10 11.92
N PHE A 185 -4.58 1.13 11.66
CA PHE A 185 -4.18 -0.23 11.31
C PHE A 185 -3.34 -0.28 10.02
N ALA A 186 -3.74 0.47 8.99
CA ALA A 186 -2.94 0.56 7.76
C ALA A 186 -1.54 1.14 8.03
N ALA A 187 -1.47 2.23 8.80
CA ALA A 187 -0.23 2.88 9.21
C ALA A 187 0.66 1.97 10.09
N ALA A 188 0.07 1.12 10.94
CA ALA A 188 0.79 0.18 11.78
C ALA A 188 1.37 -1.02 11.00
N ILE A 189 0.77 -1.38 9.86
CA ILE A 189 1.33 -2.38 8.93
C ILE A 189 2.46 -1.75 8.11
N LYS A 190 2.25 -0.52 7.62
CA LYS A 190 3.23 0.22 6.82
C LYS A 190 2.96 1.70 6.98
N ALA A 191 3.96 2.51 7.32
CA ALA A 191 3.69 3.86 7.84
C ALA A 191 3.00 4.85 6.89
N PHE A 192 3.21 4.78 5.58
CA PHE A 192 2.81 5.85 4.65
C PHE A 192 1.31 6.26 4.64
N PRO A 193 0.32 5.40 4.92
CA PRO A 193 -1.09 5.79 5.02
C PRO A 193 -1.36 6.81 6.14
N ILE A 194 -0.42 7.00 7.09
CA ILE A 194 -0.52 8.02 8.14
C ILE A 194 -0.75 9.43 7.58
N ILE A 195 -0.27 9.70 6.37
CA ILE A 195 -0.45 11.00 5.70
C ILE A 195 -1.92 11.38 5.51
N ALA A 196 -2.85 10.41 5.56
CA ALA A 196 -4.29 10.65 5.56
C ALA A 196 -4.74 11.57 6.70
N ILE A 197 -3.99 11.65 7.80
CA ILE A 197 -4.29 12.55 8.92
C ILE A 197 -4.36 14.02 8.46
N VAL A 198 -3.55 14.43 7.48
CA VAL A 198 -3.57 15.79 6.91
C VAL A 198 -4.94 16.08 6.29
N TYR A 199 -5.46 15.13 5.52
CA TYR A 199 -6.79 15.20 4.93
C TYR A 199 -7.89 15.25 6.00
N LEU A 200 -7.79 14.39 7.03
CA LEU A 200 -8.78 14.36 8.11
C LEU A 200 -8.82 15.68 8.89
N ILE A 201 -7.66 16.30 9.14
CA ILE A 201 -7.55 17.62 9.77
C ILE A 201 -8.15 18.69 8.86
N TYR A 202 -7.76 18.73 7.59
CA TYR A 202 -8.28 19.69 6.61
C TYR A 202 -9.82 19.63 6.51
N ARG A 203 -10.39 18.44 6.45
CA ARG A 203 -11.85 18.23 6.43
C ARG A 203 -12.52 18.28 7.82
N ARG A 204 -11.75 18.57 8.88
CA ARG A 204 -12.22 18.70 10.27
C ARG A 204 -12.92 17.44 10.80
N HIS A 205 -12.45 16.27 10.38
CA HIS A 205 -12.88 14.96 10.90
C HIS A 205 -12.16 14.66 12.22
N TRP A 206 -12.39 15.49 13.24
CA TRP A 206 -11.63 15.45 14.50
C TRP A 206 -11.80 14.13 15.26
N SER A 207 -12.96 13.49 15.17
CA SER A 207 -13.17 12.17 15.78
C SER A 207 -12.35 11.09 15.08
N ALA A 208 -12.19 11.17 13.76
CA ALA A 208 -11.30 10.27 13.03
C ALA A 208 -9.83 10.53 13.37
N VAL A 209 -9.40 11.80 13.49
CA VAL A 209 -8.05 12.17 13.92
C VAL A 209 -7.74 11.61 15.31
N ALA A 210 -8.62 11.86 16.29
CA ALA A 210 -8.45 11.36 17.65
C ALA A 210 -8.41 9.83 17.69
N SER A 211 -9.33 9.16 16.98
CA SER A 211 -9.33 7.70 16.89
C SER A 211 -8.08 7.15 16.23
N LEU A 212 -7.57 7.79 15.18
CA LEU A 212 -6.33 7.39 14.53
C LEU A 212 -5.18 7.45 15.53
N VAL A 213 -5.00 8.59 16.20
CA VAL A 213 -3.90 8.81 17.15
C VAL A 213 -3.97 7.80 18.31
N VAL A 214 -5.15 7.62 18.92
CA VAL A 214 -5.34 6.71 20.05
C VAL A 214 -5.09 5.25 19.65
N VAL A 215 -5.67 4.80 18.53
CA VAL A 215 -5.49 3.42 18.06
C VAL A 215 -4.03 3.19 17.65
N LEU A 216 -3.39 4.14 16.99
CA LEU A 216 -1.99 4.00 16.59
C LEU A 216 -1.06 3.97 17.81
N ALA A 217 -1.27 4.82 18.81
CA ALA A 217 -0.52 4.79 20.07
C ALA A 217 -0.72 3.47 20.82
N PHE A 218 -1.95 2.96 20.86
CA PHE A 218 -2.24 1.63 21.40
C PHE A 218 -1.47 0.55 20.66
N LEU A 219 -1.53 0.54 19.32
CA LEU A 219 -0.84 -0.46 18.51
C LEU A 219 0.69 -0.41 18.66
N LEU A 220 1.28 0.79 18.75
CA LEU A 220 2.72 0.99 18.84
C LEU A 220 3.31 0.70 20.22
N ILE A 221 2.55 0.96 21.30
CA ILE A 221 3.09 0.96 22.66
C ILE A 221 2.36 -0.05 23.56
N VAL A 222 1.04 0.03 23.63
CA VAL A 222 0.26 -0.74 24.61
C VAL A 222 0.14 -2.20 24.19
N LEU A 223 -0.14 -2.46 22.90
CA LEU A 223 -0.32 -3.82 22.39
C LEU A 223 0.98 -4.65 22.44
N PRO A 224 2.17 -4.13 22.09
CA PRO A 224 3.40 -4.92 22.14
C PRO A 224 3.95 -5.11 23.55
N ALA A 225 3.65 -4.20 24.49
CA ALA A 225 4.24 -4.22 25.84
C ALA A 225 4.10 -5.54 26.60
N PRO A 226 2.95 -6.25 26.60
CA PRO A 226 2.82 -7.56 27.25
C PRO A 226 3.66 -8.67 26.62
N PHE A 227 4.04 -8.54 25.35
CA PHE A 227 4.78 -9.56 24.60
C PHE A 227 6.27 -9.27 24.50
N ARG A 228 6.63 -7.98 24.42
CA ARG A 228 8.01 -7.50 24.24
C ARG A 228 8.63 -7.00 25.54
N GLY A 229 7.82 -6.60 26.53
CA GLY A 229 8.25 -5.76 27.64
C GLY A 229 8.24 -4.27 27.24
N LEU A 230 8.01 -3.38 28.21
CA LEU A 230 7.91 -1.93 27.96
C LEU A 230 9.22 -1.34 27.41
N GLU A 231 10.35 -1.71 27.99
CA GLU A 231 11.69 -1.24 27.58
C GLU A 231 11.99 -1.64 26.13
N GLN A 232 11.82 -2.93 25.80
CA GLN A 232 12.04 -3.40 24.43
C GLN A 232 11.03 -2.79 23.44
N THR A 233 9.78 -2.58 23.85
CA THR A 233 8.77 -1.92 22.99
C THR A 233 9.22 -0.51 22.60
N TRP A 234 9.73 0.24 23.57
CA TRP A 234 10.27 1.57 23.32
C TRP A 234 11.52 1.54 22.43
N HIS A 235 12.44 0.61 22.71
CA HIS A 235 13.66 0.40 21.92
C HIS A 235 13.38 0.02 20.47
N ASP A 236 12.41 -0.87 20.23
CA ASP A 236 11.95 -1.26 18.90
C ASP A 236 11.41 -0.04 18.14
N LEU A 237 10.63 0.82 18.80
CA LEU A 237 10.10 2.06 18.23
C LEU A 237 11.21 3.08 17.93
N GLU A 238 12.19 3.24 18.82
CA GLU A 238 13.34 4.11 18.64
C GLU A 238 14.18 3.68 17.44
N LYS A 239 14.55 2.40 17.34
CA LYS A 239 15.32 1.87 16.20
C LYS A 239 14.59 2.04 14.89
N TRP A 240 13.31 1.69 14.86
CA TRP A 240 12.49 1.84 13.67
C TRP A 240 12.44 3.32 13.21
N SER A 241 12.16 4.24 14.13
CA SER A 241 12.05 5.67 13.84
C SER A 241 13.39 6.26 13.40
N ALA A 242 14.49 5.92 14.08
CA ALA A 242 15.84 6.32 13.71
C ALA A 242 16.25 5.83 12.32
N GLY A 243 15.77 4.65 11.90
CA GLY A 243 15.98 4.14 10.55
C GLY A 243 15.08 4.81 9.50
N MET A 244 13.78 4.96 9.80
CA MET A 244 12.79 5.43 8.83
C MET A 244 12.83 6.93 8.56
N LEU A 245 13.20 7.74 9.56
CA LEU A 245 13.28 9.19 9.44
C LEU A 245 14.59 9.68 8.80
N LYS A 246 15.50 8.78 8.41
CA LYS A 246 16.71 9.14 7.67
C LYS A 246 16.34 9.64 6.28
N TYR A 247 16.75 10.86 5.94
CA TYR A 247 16.67 11.36 4.57
C TYR A 247 17.92 12.17 4.24
N ASN A 248 18.73 11.67 3.31
CA ASN A 248 20.00 12.27 2.94
C ASN A 248 20.39 12.00 1.48
N VAL A 249 21.58 12.48 1.10
CA VAL A 249 22.16 12.37 -0.25
C VAL A 249 22.21 10.92 -0.74
N VAL A 250 22.40 9.96 0.17
CA VAL A 250 22.57 8.53 -0.10
C VAL A 250 21.21 7.82 -0.24
N GLY A 251 20.15 8.30 0.39
CA GLY A 251 18.81 7.74 0.22
C GLY A 251 17.78 8.19 1.24
N VAL A 252 16.61 7.55 1.17
CA VAL A 252 15.45 7.84 2.03
C VAL A 252 15.00 6.61 2.79
N GLY A 253 14.74 6.82 4.07
CA GLY A 253 14.52 5.79 5.06
C GLY A 253 15.63 4.75 5.01
N GLN A 254 15.24 3.49 4.99
CA GLN A 254 16.15 2.35 5.06
C GLN A 254 16.50 1.77 3.68
N ARG A 255 16.60 2.60 2.63
CA ARG A 255 16.76 2.18 1.23
C ARG A 255 17.85 2.89 0.42
N PRO A 256 19.08 3.10 0.94
CA PRO A 256 20.14 3.88 0.26
C PRO A 256 20.31 3.55 -1.24
N MET A 257 20.53 2.28 -1.59
CA MET A 257 20.73 1.86 -2.99
C MET A 257 19.46 1.76 -3.83
N ARG A 258 18.26 1.84 -3.25
CA ARG A 258 16.99 1.64 -3.98
C ARG A 258 16.14 2.89 -4.07
N SER A 259 16.42 3.90 -3.24
CA SER A 259 15.63 5.13 -3.14
C SER A 259 15.56 5.89 -4.45
N TYR A 260 16.63 5.93 -5.24
CA TYR A 260 16.67 6.75 -6.47
C TYR A 260 16.63 5.92 -7.77
N THR A 261 16.53 4.60 -7.66
CA THR A 261 16.44 3.70 -8.82
C THR A 261 15.16 3.90 -9.61
N TRP A 262 15.14 3.48 -10.88
CA TRP A 262 13.97 3.45 -11.76
C TRP A 262 12.81 2.62 -11.18
N LYS A 263 13.07 1.74 -10.22
CA LYS A 263 12.03 0.98 -9.53
C LYS A 263 11.19 1.88 -8.63
N ASN A 264 11.78 2.95 -8.07
CA ASN A 264 11.07 3.92 -7.26
C ASN A 264 10.49 5.05 -8.13
N GLN A 265 9.18 5.12 -8.15
CA GLN A 265 8.39 6.06 -8.96
C GLN A 265 7.69 7.12 -8.11
N SER A 266 8.09 7.26 -6.85
CA SER A 266 7.67 8.41 -6.03
C SER A 266 8.23 9.72 -6.58
N LEU A 267 7.63 10.84 -6.19
CA LEU A 267 8.14 12.17 -6.49
C LEU A 267 9.61 12.32 -6.07
N VAL A 268 9.96 11.75 -4.90
CA VAL A 268 11.34 11.75 -4.37
C VAL A 268 12.29 10.97 -5.29
N GLY A 269 11.91 9.75 -5.67
CA GLY A 269 12.73 8.89 -6.54
C GLY A 269 12.94 9.50 -7.92
N VAL A 270 11.86 9.98 -8.54
CA VAL A 270 11.88 10.59 -9.88
C VAL A 270 12.68 11.88 -9.89
N ALA A 271 12.44 12.80 -8.95
CA ALA A 271 13.13 14.08 -8.92
C ALA A 271 14.64 13.91 -8.68
N ASN A 272 15.05 13.05 -7.75
CA ASN A 272 16.48 12.78 -7.55
C ASN A 272 17.12 12.13 -8.77
N ARG A 273 16.43 11.21 -9.45
CA ARG A 273 16.94 10.53 -10.66
C ARG A 273 17.08 11.46 -11.86
N LEU A 274 16.19 12.44 -12.01
CA LEU A 274 16.18 13.34 -13.16
C LEU A 274 17.01 14.61 -12.95
N LEU A 275 17.22 15.03 -11.70
CA LEU A 275 17.84 16.31 -11.35
C LEU A 275 19.17 16.20 -10.60
N ARG A 276 19.70 14.99 -10.37
CA ARG A 276 21.01 14.76 -9.76
C ARG A 276 21.75 13.66 -10.50
N ASP A 277 23.07 13.72 -10.48
CA ASP A 277 23.93 12.64 -10.93
C ASP A 277 23.90 11.45 -9.95
N VAL A 278 22.92 10.56 -10.13
CA VAL A 278 22.72 9.37 -9.31
C VAL A 278 22.45 8.16 -10.19
N ASP A 279 22.94 7.01 -9.74
CA ASP A 279 22.75 5.73 -10.42
C ASP A 279 21.28 5.29 -10.39
N ALA A 280 20.67 5.27 -11.56
CA ALA A 280 19.28 4.94 -11.81
C ALA A 280 18.96 3.45 -11.72
N ASP A 281 19.94 2.53 -11.71
CA ASP A 281 19.70 1.09 -11.48
C ASP A 281 20.57 0.51 -10.38
N ALA A 282 21.00 1.36 -9.45
CA ALA A 282 21.78 1.00 -8.28
C ALA A 282 21.35 -0.34 -7.64
N ALA A 283 22.28 -1.29 -7.63
CA ALA A 283 22.11 -2.63 -7.11
C ALA A 283 23.23 -3.02 -6.14
N SER A 284 22.98 -4.03 -5.31
CA SER A 284 24.02 -4.57 -4.40
C SER A 284 25.09 -5.38 -5.14
N ALA A 285 24.79 -5.92 -6.31
CA ALA A 285 25.76 -6.61 -7.15
C ALA A 285 26.56 -5.59 -7.99
N PRO A 286 27.82 -5.91 -8.34
CA PRO A 286 28.59 -5.09 -9.28
C PRO A 286 27.83 -4.91 -10.59
N HIS A 287 27.72 -3.66 -11.05
CA HIS A 287 27.07 -3.32 -12.31
C HIS A 287 27.63 -2.00 -12.83
N THR A 288 27.39 -1.72 -14.10
CA THR A 288 27.71 -0.42 -14.71
C THR A 288 26.62 0.58 -14.33
N PRO A 289 26.96 1.71 -13.68
CA PRO A 289 25.97 2.72 -13.33
C PRO A 289 25.22 3.24 -14.55
N VAL A 290 23.92 3.49 -14.38
CA VAL A 290 23.07 4.05 -15.43
C VAL A 290 22.58 5.42 -14.99
N TYR A 291 22.79 6.44 -15.81
CA TYR A 291 22.37 7.81 -15.50
C TYR A 291 21.19 8.22 -16.38
N ALA A 292 20.24 8.94 -15.81
CA ALA A 292 19.03 9.40 -16.48
C ALA A 292 18.75 10.89 -16.29
N ASN A 293 19.65 11.60 -15.61
CA ASN A 293 19.48 12.99 -15.26
C ASN A 293 19.72 13.91 -16.46
N PHE A 294 18.89 14.96 -16.58
CA PHE A 294 19.11 16.03 -17.55
C PHE A 294 19.66 17.31 -16.89
N ALA A 295 19.74 17.32 -15.56
CA ALA A 295 20.37 18.35 -14.75
C ALA A 295 21.17 17.70 -13.61
N ASP A 296 22.10 18.43 -13.00
CA ASP A 296 22.83 17.97 -11.82
C ASP A 296 22.85 19.06 -10.74
N PHE A 297 21.77 19.08 -9.95
CA PHE A 297 21.61 20.00 -8.84
C PHE A 297 22.06 19.36 -7.53
N LYS A 298 22.43 20.21 -6.56
CA LYS A 298 22.71 19.76 -5.20
C LYS A 298 21.45 19.16 -4.57
N PHE A 299 21.63 18.16 -3.70
CA PHE A 299 20.53 17.49 -2.98
C PHE A 299 19.58 18.47 -2.28
N ALA A 300 20.11 19.52 -1.66
CA ALA A 300 19.29 20.55 -1.01
C ALA A 300 18.35 21.26 -2.00
N THR A 301 18.83 21.60 -3.19
CA THR A 301 18.03 22.24 -4.24
C THR A 301 16.91 21.30 -4.72
N VAL A 302 17.23 20.03 -4.96
CA VAL A 302 16.23 19.04 -5.38
C VAL A 302 15.18 18.81 -4.29
N ASN A 303 15.55 18.84 -3.02
CA ASN A 303 14.60 18.75 -1.91
C ASN A 303 13.65 19.95 -1.86
N VAL A 304 14.15 21.17 -2.10
CA VAL A 304 13.28 22.34 -2.22
C VAL A 304 12.28 22.12 -3.37
N ILE A 305 12.73 21.66 -4.53
CA ILE A 305 11.87 21.37 -5.69
C ILE A 305 10.80 20.32 -5.33
N ILE A 306 11.19 19.20 -4.70
CA ILE A 306 10.27 18.15 -4.25
C ILE A 306 9.21 18.72 -3.30
N MET A 307 9.63 19.49 -2.30
CA MET A 307 8.71 20.08 -1.32
C MET A 307 7.78 21.10 -1.97
N SER A 308 8.28 21.94 -2.89
CA SER A 308 7.47 22.89 -3.64
C SER A 308 6.41 22.18 -4.50
N ILE A 309 6.77 21.10 -5.19
CA ILE A 309 5.81 20.30 -5.97
C ILE A 309 4.78 19.64 -5.04
N ALA A 310 5.21 19.07 -3.91
CA ALA A 310 4.31 18.46 -2.94
C ALA A 310 3.29 19.46 -2.38
N VAL A 311 3.74 20.67 -2.02
CA VAL A 311 2.87 21.76 -1.58
C VAL A 311 1.93 22.20 -2.71
N ALA A 312 2.43 22.37 -3.94
CA ALA A 312 1.60 22.74 -5.08
C ALA A 312 0.50 21.71 -5.37
N LEU A 313 0.81 20.41 -5.30
CA LEU A 313 -0.17 19.33 -5.43
C LEU A 313 -1.19 19.37 -4.29
N GLY A 314 -0.76 19.62 -3.04
CA GLY A 314 -1.65 19.77 -1.90
C GLY A 314 -2.59 20.99 -2.02
N VAL A 315 -2.07 22.13 -2.47
CA VAL A 315 -2.88 23.33 -2.74
C VAL A 315 -3.86 23.07 -3.88
N LEU A 316 -3.41 22.46 -4.98
CA LEU A 316 -4.28 22.07 -6.09
C LEU A 316 -5.41 21.16 -5.60
N PHE A 317 -5.09 20.15 -4.79
CA PHE A 317 -6.06 19.26 -4.16
C PHE A 317 -7.09 20.04 -3.34
N ILE A 318 -6.68 21.02 -2.53
CA ILE A 318 -7.61 21.84 -1.74
C ILE A 318 -8.49 22.73 -2.63
N VAL A 319 -7.93 23.31 -3.71
CA VAL A 319 -8.62 24.28 -4.58
C VAL A 319 -9.67 23.61 -5.47
N VAL A 320 -9.40 22.42 -5.99
CA VAL A 320 -10.31 21.75 -6.95
C VAL A 320 -11.45 20.97 -6.28
N ILE A 321 -11.32 20.69 -4.99
CA ILE A 321 -12.25 19.84 -4.26
C ILE A 321 -13.42 20.68 -3.70
N PRO A 322 -14.68 20.25 -3.89
CA PRO A 322 -15.83 21.05 -3.52
C PRO A 322 -15.94 21.29 -2.01
N GLU A 323 -16.53 22.43 -1.67
CA GLU A 323 -16.96 22.74 -0.30
C GLU A 323 -17.97 21.71 0.21
N ARG A 324 -18.05 21.57 1.53
CA ARG A 324 -18.84 20.52 2.19
C ARG A 324 -20.31 20.50 1.76
N ALA A 325 -20.90 21.67 1.50
CA ALA A 325 -22.30 21.81 1.09
C ALA A 325 -22.58 21.34 -0.34
N MET A 326 -21.57 21.28 -1.21
CA MET A 326 -21.69 20.92 -2.63
C MET A 326 -21.25 19.48 -2.93
N ARG A 327 -20.91 18.69 -1.91
CA ARG A 327 -20.40 17.33 -2.09
C ARG A 327 -21.50 16.37 -2.51
N THR A 328 -21.19 15.56 -3.52
CA THR A 328 -21.96 14.41 -3.98
C THR A 328 -21.18 13.12 -3.75
N ALA A 329 -21.84 11.97 -3.90
CA ALA A 329 -21.14 10.68 -3.80
C ALA A 329 -20.03 10.53 -4.86
N GLU A 330 -20.22 11.13 -6.03
CA GLU A 330 -19.24 11.15 -7.11
C GLU A 330 -18.05 12.05 -6.76
N SER A 331 -18.29 13.27 -6.28
CA SER A 331 -17.20 14.16 -5.89
C SER A 331 -16.39 13.59 -4.72
N ASP A 332 -17.05 12.90 -3.77
CA ASP A 332 -16.39 12.18 -2.69
C ASP A 332 -15.47 11.07 -3.21
N ALA A 333 -15.94 10.31 -4.20
CA ALA A 333 -15.15 9.24 -4.79
C ALA A 333 -13.90 9.80 -5.51
N ILE A 334 -14.06 10.88 -6.26
CA ILE A 334 -12.94 11.58 -6.92
C ILE A 334 -11.96 12.13 -5.88
N GLU A 335 -12.45 12.76 -4.82
CA GLU A 335 -11.64 13.28 -3.72
C GLU A 335 -10.80 12.18 -3.06
N PHE A 336 -11.40 11.04 -2.75
CA PHE A 336 -10.69 9.90 -2.17
C PHE A 336 -9.70 9.26 -3.13
N ALA A 337 -10.02 9.16 -4.43
CA ALA A 337 -9.11 8.66 -5.45
C ALA A 337 -7.88 9.57 -5.60
N LEU A 338 -8.09 10.89 -5.70
CA LEU A 338 -7.00 11.87 -5.75
C LEU A 338 -6.13 11.82 -4.49
N LEU A 339 -6.75 11.62 -3.33
CA LEU A 339 -6.02 11.46 -2.07
C LEU A 339 -5.10 10.22 -2.12
N ILE A 340 -5.60 9.05 -2.54
CA ILE A 340 -4.78 7.84 -2.71
C ILE A 340 -3.62 8.08 -3.68
N LEU A 341 -3.89 8.67 -4.85
CA LEU A 341 -2.85 8.96 -5.83
C LEU A 341 -1.77 9.88 -5.25
N MET A 342 -2.19 10.91 -4.52
CA MET A 342 -1.26 11.81 -3.83
C MET A 342 -0.44 11.09 -2.76
N MET A 343 -1.02 10.14 -2.00
CA MET A 343 -0.28 9.31 -1.05
C MET A 343 0.82 8.49 -1.72
N LEU A 344 0.53 7.90 -2.89
CA LEU A 344 1.49 7.10 -3.66
C LEU A 344 2.59 7.96 -4.29
N MET A 345 2.28 9.19 -4.68
CA MET A 345 3.27 10.12 -5.23
C MET A 345 4.19 10.67 -4.13
N LEU A 346 3.62 11.02 -2.98
CA LEU A 346 4.32 11.70 -1.88
C LEU A 346 5.02 10.74 -0.91
N THR A 347 4.63 9.46 -0.85
CA THR A 347 5.41 8.47 -0.10
C THR A 347 6.84 8.45 -0.64
N PRO A 348 7.89 8.45 0.21
CA PRO A 348 9.26 8.47 -0.28
C PRO A 348 9.61 7.29 -1.18
N LEU A 349 8.92 6.16 -1.02
CA LEU A 349 9.11 4.94 -1.78
C LEU A 349 7.77 4.49 -2.35
N SER A 350 7.70 4.42 -3.69
CA SER A 350 6.58 3.88 -4.46
C SER A 350 7.15 2.93 -5.52
N PHE A 351 7.33 1.66 -5.12
CA PHE A 351 7.79 0.60 -6.02
C PHE A 351 6.61 0.01 -6.81
N GLY A 352 6.87 -0.73 -7.89
CA GLY A 352 5.82 -1.24 -8.79
C GLY A 352 4.61 -1.89 -8.08
N TYR A 353 4.83 -2.68 -7.03
CA TYR A 353 3.75 -3.31 -6.27
C TYR A 353 2.82 -2.34 -5.51
N PHE A 354 3.16 -1.06 -5.39
CA PHE A 354 2.28 -0.02 -4.84
C PHE A 354 1.18 0.36 -5.84
N PHE A 355 1.37 0.16 -7.14
CA PHE A 355 0.43 0.56 -8.20
C PHE A 355 -0.78 -0.37 -8.35
N SER A 356 -1.05 -1.20 -7.35
CA SER A 356 -2.35 -1.86 -7.19
C SER A 356 -3.40 -0.94 -6.54
N TRP A 357 -2.97 0.22 -6.02
CA TRP A 357 -3.78 1.20 -5.28
C TRP A 357 -4.60 2.12 -6.15
#